data_AF-A0A2E2ESY6-F1
#
_entry.id   AF-A0A2E2ESY6-F1
#
_cell.length_a   1.000
_cell.length_b   1.000
_cell.length_c   1.000
_cell.angle_alpha   90.00
_cell.angle_beta   90.00
_cell.angle_gamma   90.00
#
_symmetry.space_group_name_H-M   'P 1'
#
loop_
_entity.id
_entity.type
_entity.pdbx_description
1 polymer ?
#
loop_
_entity_poly.entity_id
_entity_poly.type
_entity_poly.pdbx_seq_one_letter_code
_entity_poly.pdbx_strand_id
1 'polypeptide(L)'
;MRKSILVTGSHRSGSTWTGKVISKAPKVRYVQEPFNIAIKRYKPPFKYWFQYITSDVKDQQDVKNYIDSFLRIFHISSLTRFFKVRTVKGIYGHFLDLKRRATDRTIIKDPIAIMSVEWLYNNYNLDIVIIMRHPAAFVASLKVKKWEFDFNNYLNQPMLMNSYLKDYEDEINDFSRNQKDIIDQGILLWKTIYGTVSYYQEKYKDDWCFVKHEDLSINPIEEFKNIFSKINLTFSDNVKSYIFETTNSGVKSDLKRNSKENVKTWKNRLTEEEIARVKIGTKPVWENFYTENDW
;
A
#
# COMPACT_ATOMS: atom_id res chain seq x y z
N MET A 1 -23.51 -0.07 -7.59
CA MET A 1 -22.22 0.62 -7.80
C MET A 1 -21.14 -0.42 -8.05
N ARG A 2 -20.20 -0.17 -8.97
CA ARG A 2 -19.04 -1.07 -9.15
C ARG A 2 -18.18 -1.01 -7.89
N LYS A 3 -17.73 -2.16 -7.37
CA LYS A 3 -16.85 -2.22 -6.19
C LYS A 3 -15.66 -1.28 -6.41
N SER A 4 -15.19 -0.53 -5.42
CA SER A 4 -13.91 0.20 -5.60
C SER A 4 -12.73 -0.78 -5.41
N ILE A 5 -11.50 -0.32 -5.55
CA ILE A 5 -10.29 -1.15 -5.39
C ILE A 5 -9.40 -0.50 -4.35
N LEU A 6 -8.86 -1.28 -3.42
CA LEU A 6 -7.76 -0.86 -2.57
C LEU A 6 -6.50 -1.62 -2.98
N VAL A 7 -5.46 -0.90 -3.41
CA VAL A 7 -4.12 -1.46 -3.60
C VAL A 7 -3.23 -0.98 -2.47
N THR A 8 -2.79 -1.92 -1.63
CA THR A 8 -2.02 -1.65 -0.42
C THR A 8 -0.88 -2.65 -0.27
N GLY A 9 -0.26 -2.73 0.91
CA GLY A 9 0.95 -3.48 1.21
C GLY A 9 1.94 -2.60 1.94
N SER A 10 3.16 -3.09 2.20
CA SER A 10 4.16 -2.23 2.84
C SER A 10 4.51 -1.04 1.95
N HIS A 11 4.92 0.09 2.54
CA HIS A 11 5.62 1.10 1.76
C HIS A 11 6.86 0.46 1.12
N ARG A 12 7.31 0.98 -0.02
CA ARG A 12 8.39 0.35 -0.82
C ARG A 12 8.05 -1.04 -1.37
N SER A 13 6.84 -1.58 -1.26
CA SER A 13 6.45 -2.87 -1.90
C SER A 13 6.20 -2.79 -3.40
N GLY A 14 6.34 -1.62 -4.03
CA GLY A 14 5.96 -1.42 -5.44
C GLY A 14 4.47 -1.17 -5.68
N SER A 15 3.67 -1.02 -4.62
CA SER A 15 2.23 -0.68 -4.70
C SER A 15 1.93 0.54 -5.59
N THR A 16 2.82 1.52 -5.70
CA THR A 16 2.64 2.67 -6.62
C THR A 16 2.60 2.22 -8.07
N TRP A 17 3.56 1.38 -8.48
CA TRP A 17 3.61 0.89 -9.85
C TRP A 17 2.40 0.00 -10.14
N THR A 18 2.05 -0.93 -9.23
CA THR A 18 0.86 -1.77 -9.36
C THR A 18 -0.41 -0.94 -9.52
N GLY A 19 -0.63 0.06 -8.65
CA GLY A 19 -1.80 0.93 -8.75
C GLY A 19 -1.83 1.75 -10.05
N LYS A 20 -0.67 2.15 -10.57
CA LYS A 20 -0.58 2.83 -11.87
C LYS A 20 -0.89 1.90 -13.04
N VAL A 21 -0.42 0.65 -13.03
CA VAL A 21 -0.79 -0.37 -14.04
C VAL A 21 -2.30 -0.60 -14.04
N ILE A 22 -2.90 -0.85 -12.87
CA ILE A 22 -4.35 -1.05 -12.74
C ILE A 22 -5.13 0.17 -13.25
N SER A 23 -4.62 1.40 -12.99
CA SER A 23 -5.26 2.63 -13.49
C SER A 23 -5.25 2.82 -15.01
N LYS A 24 -4.53 1.97 -15.76
CA LYS A 24 -4.56 1.98 -17.24
C LYS A 24 -5.72 1.17 -17.82
N ALA A 25 -6.44 0.41 -16.99
CA ALA A 25 -7.64 -0.27 -17.41
C ALA A 25 -8.74 0.74 -17.83
N PRO A 26 -9.63 0.39 -18.77
CA PRO A 26 -10.73 1.27 -19.17
C PRO A 26 -11.63 1.64 -17.97
N LYS A 27 -12.02 2.92 -17.89
CA LYS A 27 -12.93 3.44 -16.85
C LYS A 27 -12.44 3.17 -15.42
N VAL A 28 -11.15 3.39 -15.16
CA VAL A 28 -10.56 3.34 -13.81
C VAL A 28 -10.00 4.70 -13.41
N ARG A 29 -10.42 5.18 -12.24
CA ARG A 29 -10.01 6.46 -11.65
C ARG A 29 -9.04 6.22 -10.51
N TYR A 30 -7.88 6.86 -10.55
CA TYR A 30 -6.81 6.69 -9.55
C TYR A 30 -6.84 7.75 -8.44
N VAL A 31 -6.85 7.29 -7.19
CA VAL A 31 -6.71 8.10 -5.98
C VAL A 31 -5.41 7.70 -5.27
N GLN A 32 -4.54 8.69 -5.09
CA GLN A 32 -3.23 8.50 -4.46
C GLN A 32 -3.32 8.66 -2.94
N GLU A 33 -3.08 7.61 -2.18
CA GLU A 33 -2.71 7.62 -0.77
C GLU A 33 -3.52 8.58 0.15
N PRO A 34 -4.82 8.35 0.37
CA PRO A 34 -5.62 9.12 1.32
C PRO A 34 -5.13 9.11 2.78
N PHE A 35 -4.49 8.03 3.25
CA PHE A 35 -3.95 7.83 4.60
C PHE A 35 -2.57 8.43 4.80
N ASN A 36 -1.90 8.87 3.73
CA ASN A 36 -0.59 9.47 3.83
C ASN A 36 -0.68 10.88 4.41
N ILE A 37 -0.23 11.03 5.67
CA ILE A 37 -0.26 12.28 6.43
C ILE A 37 0.72 13.34 5.92
N ALA A 38 1.73 12.97 5.13
CA ALA A 38 2.63 13.93 4.49
C ALA A 38 1.99 14.60 3.25
N ILE A 39 0.93 14.02 2.69
CA ILE A 39 0.20 14.64 1.57
C ILE A 39 -0.78 15.68 2.14
N LYS A 40 -0.55 16.95 1.84
CA LYS A 40 -1.45 18.05 2.24
C LYS A 40 -2.84 17.83 1.64
N ARG A 41 -3.81 17.51 2.50
CA ARG A 41 -5.22 17.29 2.15
C ARG A 41 -6.13 18.16 3.00
N TYR A 42 -7.36 18.35 2.54
CA TYR A 42 -8.34 19.12 3.28
C TYR A 42 -8.91 18.29 4.43
N LYS A 43 -8.60 18.68 5.66
CA LYS A 43 -9.07 18.05 6.91
C LYS A 43 -8.90 16.51 6.95
N PRO A 44 -7.68 15.96 6.78
CA PRO A 44 -7.46 14.54 7.00
C PRO A 44 -7.66 14.21 8.49
N PRO A 45 -8.38 13.13 8.84
CA PRO A 45 -8.65 12.76 10.23
C PRO A 45 -7.52 11.94 10.87
N PHE A 46 -6.41 11.74 10.16
CA PHE A 46 -5.33 10.83 10.56
C PHE A 46 -4.23 11.56 11.32
N LYS A 47 -3.80 10.97 12.44
CA LYS A 47 -2.77 11.52 13.32
C LYS A 47 -1.45 10.76 13.18
N TYR A 48 -1.53 9.46 12.92
CA TYR A 48 -0.37 8.57 12.87
C TYR A 48 -0.13 7.98 11.48
N TRP A 49 1.13 7.72 11.15
CA TRP A 49 1.44 6.78 10.08
C TRP A 49 0.86 5.41 10.43
N PHE A 50 0.31 4.74 9.42
CA PHE A 50 -0.35 3.44 9.59
C PHE A 50 -1.51 3.48 10.59
N GLN A 51 -2.29 4.56 10.54
CA GLN A 51 -3.47 4.71 11.39
C GLN A 51 -4.36 3.47 11.28
N TYR A 52 -4.62 2.85 12.42
CA TYR A 52 -5.58 1.76 12.60
C TYR A 52 -6.96 2.33 12.94
N ILE A 53 -7.98 1.83 12.28
CA ILE A 53 -9.37 2.23 12.46
C ILE A 53 -10.18 1.00 12.87
N THR A 54 -10.93 1.11 13.96
CA THR A 54 -11.88 0.08 14.43
C THR A 54 -13.28 0.65 14.57
N SER A 55 -14.24 -0.17 15.01
CA SER A 55 -15.60 0.25 15.36
C SER A 55 -15.64 1.27 16.52
N ASP A 56 -14.64 1.26 17.39
CA ASP A 56 -14.67 1.97 18.68
C ASP A 56 -13.94 3.32 18.64
N VAL A 57 -13.47 3.73 17.46
CA VAL A 57 -12.76 5.00 17.28
C VAL A 57 -13.78 6.14 17.24
N LYS A 58 -13.70 7.06 18.22
CA LYS A 58 -14.56 8.27 18.30
C LYS A 58 -14.64 9.05 16.98
N ASP A 59 -13.59 9.01 16.19
CA ASP A 59 -13.45 9.76 14.92
C ASP A 59 -13.96 8.98 13.69
N GLN A 60 -14.70 7.86 13.85
CA GLN A 60 -15.16 7.02 12.73
C GLN A 60 -15.95 7.81 11.69
N GLN A 61 -16.80 8.75 12.13
CA GLN A 61 -17.59 9.57 11.21
C GLN A 61 -16.71 10.50 10.38
N ASP A 62 -15.65 11.06 10.97
CA ASP A 62 -14.70 11.92 10.24
C ASP A 62 -13.89 11.12 9.23
N VAL A 63 -13.46 9.91 9.61
CA VAL A 63 -12.83 8.96 8.69
C VAL A 63 -13.79 8.59 7.55
N LYS A 64 -15.05 8.27 7.85
CA LYS A 64 -16.06 7.94 6.83
C LYS A 64 -16.29 9.10 5.87
N ASN A 65 -16.55 10.30 6.40
CA ASN A 65 -16.70 11.53 5.62
C ASN A 65 -15.48 11.79 4.74
N TYR A 66 -14.29 11.58 5.27
CA TYR A 66 -13.05 11.79 4.53
C TYR A 66 -12.86 10.76 3.40
N ILE A 67 -13.08 9.47 3.65
CA ILE A 67 -12.97 8.43 2.61
C ILE A 67 -14.08 8.57 1.56
N ASP A 68 -15.31 8.90 1.98
CA ASP A 68 -16.43 9.21 1.09
C ASP A 68 -16.13 10.38 0.16
N SER A 69 -15.29 11.33 0.57
CA SER A 69 -14.80 12.42 -0.31
C SER A 69 -14.01 11.92 -1.53
N PHE A 70 -13.53 10.67 -1.51
CA PHE A 70 -12.83 10.02 -2.62
C PHE A 70 -13.68 9.01 -3.38
N LEU A 71 -14.62 8.36 -2.71
CA LEU A 71 -15.39 7.24 -3.26
C LEU A 71 -16.80 7.65 -3.73
N ARG A 72 -17.49 8.56 -3.02
CA ARG A 72 -18.83 8.99 -3.41
C ARG A 72 -18.80 10.03 -4.53
N ILE A 73 -19.86 10.03 -5.33
CA ILE A 73 -20.07 10.99 -6.43
C ILE A 73 -20.33 12.39 -5.85
N PHE A 74 -21.37 12.50 -5.03
CA PHE A 74 -21.75 13.72 -4.34
C PHE A 74 -21.39 13.62 -2.87
N HIS A 75 -20.39 14.40 -2.45
CA HIS A 75 -20.01 14.58 -1.05
C HIS A 75 -19.91 16.08 -0.78
N ILE A 76 -20.19 16.54 0.44
CA ILE A 76 -20.20 17.98 0.77
C ILE A 76 -18.84 18.63 0.50
N SER A 77 -17.75 17.85 0.57
CA SER A 77 -16.41 18.29 0.18
C SER A 77 -16.27 18.62 -1.31
N SER A 78 -17.07 18.01 -2.18
CA SER A 78 -17.09 18.32 -3.62
C SER A 78 -17.69 19.70 -3.85
N LEU A 79 -18.77 20.06 -3.13
CA LEU A 79 -19.33 21.42 -3.15
C LEU A 79 -18.30 22.44 -2.64
N THR A 80 -17.70 22.21 -1.47
CA THR A 80 -16.71 23.16 -0.93
C THR A 80 -15.48 23.29 -1.82
N ARG A 81 -15.07 22.22 -2.52
CA ARG A 81 -14.00 22.27 -3.51
C ARG A 81 -14.40 23.10 -4.72
N PHE A 82 -15.61 22.93 -5.25
CA PHE A 82 -16.13 23.72 -6.38
C PHE A 82 -16.10 25.23 -6.08
N PHE A 83 -16.61 25.66 -4.92
CA PHE A 83 -16.61 27.08 -4.54
C PHE A 83 -15.19 27.68 -4.36
N LYS A 84 -14.16 26.84 -4.18
CA LYS A 84 -12.76 27.29 -4.09
C LYS A 84 -12.06 27.35 -5.45
N VAL A 85 -12.66 26.79 -6.50
CA VAL A 85 -12.10 26.84 -7.84
C VAL A 85 -12.33 28.24 -8.43
N ARG A 86 -11.24 28.90 -8.81
CA ARG A 86 -11.28 30.25 -9.41
C ARG A 86 -10.98 30.29 -10.90
N THR A 87 -10.78 29.13 -11.54
CA THR A 87 -10.36 29.04 -12.95
C THR A 87 -11.27 28.12 -13.75
N VAL A 88 -11.53 28.47 -15.01
CA VAL A 88 -12.34 27.66 -15.95
C VAL A 88 -11.76 26.24 -16.10
N LYS A 89 -10.43 26.12 -16.17
CA LYS A 89 -9.72 24.83 -16.20
C LYS A 89 -10.00 23.99 -14.95
N GLY A 90 -10.03 24.63 -13.77
CA GLY A 90 -10.37 23.95 -12.53
C GLY A 90 -11.83 23.51 -12.48
N ILE A 91 -12.75 24.30 -13.04
CA ILE A 91 -14.19 23.98 -13.10
C ILE A 91 -14.38 22.75 -13.99
N TYR A 92 -13.80 22.77 -15.19
CA TYR A 92 -13.81 21.62 -16.10
C TYR A 92 -13.20 20.37 -15.44
N GLY A 93 -12.05 20.53 -14.76
CA GLY A 93 -11.43 19.43 -14.01
C GLY A 93 -12.33 18.88 -12.90
N HIS A 94 -13.09 19.73 -12.22
CA HIS A 94 -14.06 19.32 -11.21
C HIS A 94 -15.20 18.50 -11.81
N PHE A 95 -15.83 18.99 -12.89
CA PHE A 95 -16.88 18.24 -13.60
C PHE A 95 -16.37 16.93 -14.17
N LEU A 96 -15.14 16.89 -14.68
CA LEU A 96 -14.52 15.65 -15.15
C LEU A 96 -14.30 14.66 -14.00
N ASP A 97 -13.87 15.11 -12.81
CA ASP A 97 -13.75 14.24 -11.63
C ASP A 97 -15.12 13.70 -11.17
N LEU A 98 -16.16 14.54 -11.17
CA LEU A 98 -17.54 14.12 -10.88
C LEU A 98 -18.04 13.07 -11.87
N LYS A 99 -17.83 13.32 -13.18
CA LYS A 99 -18.16 12.36 -14.24
C LYS A 99 -17.44 11.03 -14.01
N ARG A 100 -16.12 11.06 -13.77
CA ARG A 100 -15.34 9.86 -13.51
C ARG A 100 -15.78 9.12 -12.25
N ARG A 101 -16.18 9.81 -11.17
CA ARG A 101 -16.75 9.14 -9.99
C ARG A 101 -18.05 8.41 -10.29
N ALA A 102 -18.86 8.93 -11.22
CA ALA A 102 -20.11 8.32 -11.62
C ALA A 102 -19.92 7.15 -12.60
N THR A 103 -18.94 7.23 -13.51
CA THR A 103 -18.77 6.27 -14.61
C THR A 103 -17.65 5.25 -14.39
N ASP A 104 -16.64 5.62 -13.61
CA ASP A 104 -15.40 4.87 -13.48
C ASP A 104 -15.34 4.18 -12.11
N ARG A 105 -14.62 3.06 -12.12
CA ARG A 105 -14.27 2.37 -10.88
C ARG A 105 -13.12 3.11 -10.20
N THR A 106 -13.24 3.42 -8.91
CA THR A 106 -12.15 4.11 -8.19
C THR A 106 -11.17 3.10 -7.62
N ILE A 107 -9.88 3.29 -7.89
CA ILE A 107 -8.77 2.65 -7.20
C ILE A 107 -8.15 3.62 -6.20
N ILE A 108 -8.10 3.23 -4.94
CA ILE A 108 -7.30 3.85 -3.90
C ILE A 108 -5.99 3.07 -3.82
N LYS A 109 -4.88 3.71 -4.11
CA LYS A 109 -3.55 3.13 -3.88
C LYS A 109 -3.00 3.72 -2.59
N ASP A 110 -2.78 2.92 -1.56
CA ASP A 110 -2.32 3.42 -0.27
C ASP A 110 -1.56 2.35 0.53
N PRO A 111 -0.22 2.44 0.65
CA PRO A 111 0.56 1.49 1.44
C PRO A 111 0.39 1.75 2.96
N ILE A 112 -0.03 2.95 3.36
CA ILE A 112 -0.17 3.34 4.76
C ILE A 112 -1.50 2.82 5.33
N ALA A 113 -2.48 2.57 4.48
CA ALA A 113 -3.77 1.99 4.88
C ALA A 113 -3.70 0.52 5.35
N ILE A 114 -2.54 -0.14 5.31
CA ILE A 114 -2.41 -1.59 5.53
C ILE A 114 -2.95 -2.06 6.89
N MET A 115 -2.82 -1.26 7.94
CA MET A 115 -3.37 -1.61 9.26
C MET A 115 -4.89 -1.51 9.30
N SER A 116 -5.51 -0.73 8.41
CA SER A 116 -6.95 -0.46 8.40
C SER A 116 -7.73 -1.20 7.29
N VAL A 117 -7.11 -2.19 6.63
CA VAL A 117 -7.71 -2.87 5.48
C VAL A 117 -9.00 -3.58 5.84
N GLU A 118 -9.03 -4.33 6.96
CA GLU A 118 -10.24 -5.03 7.40
C GLU A 118 -11.41 -4.07 7.64
N TRP A 119 -11.16 -2.93 8.30
CA TRP A 119 -12.20 -1.90 8.50
C TRP A 119 -12.68 -1.31 7.18
N LEU A 120 -11.76 -1.01 6.26
CA LEU A 120 -12.10 -0.49 4.93
C LEU A 120 -12.94 -1.51 4.14
N TYR A 121 -12.58 -2.79 4.18
CA TYR A 121 -13.30 -3.87 3.53
C TYR A 121 -14.72 -4.06 4.11
N ASN A 122 -14.86 -3.99 5.43
CA ASN A 122 -16.16 -4.17 6.10
C ASN A 122 -17.11 -2.96 5.93
N ASN A 123 -16.58 -1.75 5.74
CA ASN A 123 -17.39 -0.52 5.62
C ASN A 123 -17.59 -0.08 4.17
N TYR A 124 -16.78 -0.55 3.23
CA TYR A 124 -16.84 -0.17 1.83
C TYR A 124 -16.79 -1.41 0.95
N ASN A 125 -17.56 -1.39 -0.14
CA ASN A 125 -17.54 -2.46 -1.13
C ASN A 125 -16.26 -2.39 -1.99
N LEU A 126 -15.17 -2.99 -1.51
CA LEU A 126 -13.83 -2.94 -2.09
C LEU A 126 -13.35 -4.32 -2.54
N ASP A 127 -12.69 -4.38 -3.70
CA ASP A 127 -11.76 -5.47 -3.99
C ASP A 127 -10.38 -5.08 -3.44
N ILE A 128 -9.76 -6.00 -2.69
CA ILE A 128 -8.50 -5.75 -1.99
C ILE A 128 -7.35 -6.43 -2.74
N VAL A 129 -6.28 -5.66 -2.99
CA VAL A 129 -5.03 -6.15 -3.54
C VAL A 129 -3.89 -5.77 -2.59
N ILE A 130 -3.26 -6.76 -1.96
CA ILE A 130 -2.14 -6.58 -1.03
C ILE A 130 -0.85 -7.01 -1.71
N ILE A 131 0.10 -6.08 -1.80
CA ILE A 131 1.43 -6.34 -2.35
C ILE A 131 2.39 -6.72 -1.23
N MET A 132 3.03 -7.87 -1.39
CA MET A 132 4.03 -8.40 -0.48
C MET A 132 5.42 -8.24 -1.06
N ARG A 133 6.43 -8.07 -0.20
CA ARG A 133 7.81 -7.87 -0.65
C ARG A 133 8.78 -8.52 0.31
N HIS A 134 9.82 -9.11 -0.27
CA HIS A 134 10.85 -9.85 0.45
C HIS A 134 11.49 -8.97 1.53
N PRO A 135 11.70 -9.47 2.76
CA PRO A 135 12.23 -8.69 3.88
C PRO A 135 13.57 -8.01 3.55
N ALA A 136 14.54 -8.73 3.00
CA ALA A 136 15.82 -8.14 2.59
C ALA A 136 15.66 -7.04 1.54
N ALA A 137 14.72 -7.20 0.59
CA ALA A 137 14.47 -6.20 -0.45
C ALA A 137 13.82 -4.93 0.11
N PHE A 138 12.95 -5.08 1.10
CA PHE A 138 12.33 -3.99 1.84
C PHE A 138 13.37 -3.24 2.69
N VAL A 139 14.12 -3.94 3.55
CA VAL A 139 15.15 -3.34 4.42
C VAL A 139 16.25 -2.65 3.61
N ALA A 140 16.74 -3.27 2.54
CA ALA A 140 17.70 -2.63 1.63
C ALA A 140 17.16 -1.32 1.04
N SER A 141 15.85 -1.26 0.76
CA SER A 141 15.24 -0.02 0.25
C SER A 141 15.17 1.07 1.32
N LEU A 142 14.99 0.73 2.60
CA LEU A 142 14.99 1.70 3.69
C LEU A 142 16.40 2.23 3.92
N LYS A 143 17.40 1.33 4.00
CA LYS A 143 18.83 1.68 4.15
C LYS A 143 19.29 2.65 3.07
N VAL A 144 19.07 2.33 1.79
CA VAL A 144 19.48 3.20 0.67
C VAL A 144 18.81 4.58 0.72
N LYS A 145 17.57 4.66 1.22
CA LYS A 145 16.85 5.93 1.34
C LYS A 145 17.06 6.64 2.68
N LYS A 146 17.80 6.03 3.62
CA LYS A 146 17.92 6.47 5.01
C LYS A 146 16.55 6.76 5.62
N TRP A 147 15.59 5.88 5.35
CA TRP A 147 14.19 6.09 5.73
C TRP A 147 13.88 5.38 7.04
N GLU A 148 14.05 6.11 8.13
CA GLU A 148 13.75 5.68 9.50
C GLU A 148 12.24 5.70 9.79
N PHE A 149 11.83 4.99 10.84
CA PHE A 149 10.45 4.95 11.29
C PHE A 149 10.35 5.20 12.80
N ASP A 150 9.52 6.17 13.17
CA ASP A 150 9.20 6.46 14.56
C ASP A 150 8.09 5.52 15.05
N PHE A 151 8.48 4.55 15.89
CA PHE A 151 7.58 3.53 16.45
C PHE A 151 6.54 4.10 17.43
N ASN A 152 6.66 5.37 17.84
CA ASN A 152 5.58 6.07 18.54
C ASN A 152 4.31 6.19 17.68
N ASN A 153 4.41 6.08 16.35
CA ASN A 153 3.24 5.97 15.48
C ASN A 153 2.41 4.71 15.75
N TYR A 154 3.02 3.61 16.20
CA TYR A 154 2.31 2.41 16.65
C TYR A 154 1.94 2.48 18.12
N LEU A 155 2.90 2.84 18.99
CA LEU A 155 2.70 2.83 20.44
C LEU A 155 1.52 3.71 20.89
N ASN A 156 1.30 4.85 20.22
CA ASN A 156 0.19 5.76 20.52
C ASN A 156 -1.17 5.32 19.97
N GLN A 157 -1.29 4.08 19.49
CA GLN A 157 -2.54 3.49 19.00
C GLN A 157 -2.89 2.23 19.82
N PRO A 158 -3.48 2.35 21.03
CA PRO A 158 -3.71 1.21 21.92
C PRO A 158 -4.52 0.07 21.30
N MET A 159 -5.50 0.38 20.45
CA MET A 159 -6.28 -0.66 19.75
C MET A 159 -5.44 -1.42 18.72
N LEU A 160 -4.44 -0.80 18.10
CA LEU A 160 -3.52 -1.46 17.16
C LEU A 160 -2.54 -2.35 17.92
N MET A 161 -2.01 -1.84 19.03
CA MET A 161 -1.14 -2.57 19.95
C MET A 161 -1.85 -3.81 20.51
N ASN A 162 -3.10 -3.69 20.92
CA ASN A 162 -3.88 -4.79 21.48
C ASN A 162 -4.44 -5.77 20.44
N SER A 163 -4.35 -5.45 19.15
CA SER A 163 -4.81 -6.31 18.05
C SER A 163 -3.61 -6.96 17.35
N TYR A 164 -3.19 -6.42 16.20
CA TYR A 164 -2.18 -7.06 15.35
C TYR A 164 -0.76 -6.98 15.91
N LEU A 165 -0.48 -6.02 16.79
CA LEU A 165 0.89 -5.73 17.22
C LEU A 165 1.22 -6.22 18.63
N LYS A 166 0.33 -7.00 19.25
CA LYS A 166 0.45 -7.43 20.64
C LYS A 166 1.74 -8.21 20.90
N ASP A 167 2.06 -9.14 19.99
CA ASP A 167 3.26 -9.98 20.11
C ASP A 167 4.57 -9.21 19.88
N TYR A 168 4.49 -7.95 19.45
CA TYR A 168 5.64 -7.07 19.23
C TYR A 168 5.70 -5.91 20.24
N GLU A 169 4.86 -5.91 21.28
CA GLU A 169 4.71 -4.76 22.20
C GLU A 169 6.02 -4.37 22.87
N ASP A 170 6.78 -5.34 23.39
CA ASP A 170 8.06 -5.08 24.07
C ASP A 170 9.10 -4.49 23.11
N GLU A 171 9.22 -5.05 21.90
CA GLU A 171 10.12 -4.55 20.85
C GLU A 171 9.74 -3.13 20.42
N ILE A 172 8.44 -2.86 20.20
CA ILE A 172 7.93 -1.53 19.83
C ILE A 172 8.19 -0.51 20.93
N ASN A 173 8.00 -0.88 22.20
CA ASN A 173 8.30 -0.02 23.35
C ASN A 173 9.79 0.34 23.43
N ASP A 174 10.67 -0.65 23.28
CA ASP A 174 12.13 -0.42 23.27
C ASP A 174 12.53 0.51 22.11
N PHE A 175 12.04 0.25 20.90
CA PHE A 175 12.36 1.05 19.70
C PHE A 175 11.76 2.46 19.74
N SER A 176 10.69 2.67 20.50
CA SER A 176 10.10 4.01 20.70
C SER A 176 10.92 4.86 21.68
N ARG A 177 11.72 4.24 22.55
CA ARG A 177 12.58 4.92 23.55
C ARG A 177 14.04 5.02 23.10
N ASN A 178 14.51 4.02 22.36
CA ASN A 178 15.89 3.85 21.95
C ASN A 178 15.97 3.76 20.43
N GLN A 179 16.66 4.72 19.79
CA GLN A 179 16.87 4.67 18.35
C GLN A 179 17.82 3.52 17.99
N LYS A 180 17.27 2.51 17.31
CA LYS A 180 18.05 1.40 16.74
C LYS A 180 18.55 1.75 15.35
N ASP A 181 19.47 0.95 14.83
CA ASP A 181 19.92 1.13 13.46
C ASP A 181 18.81 0.83 12.43
N ILE A 182 19.03 1.29 11.19
CA ILE A 182 18.04 1.19 10.10
C ILE A 182 17.69 -0.26 9.72
N ILE A 183 18.59 -1.22 9.96
CA ILE A 183 18.35 -2.64 9.68
C ILE A 183 17.36 -3.19 10.69
N ASP A 184 17.60 -2.97 11.98
CA ASP A 184 16.69 -3.37 13.05
C ASP A 184 15.33 -2.72 12.92
N GLN A 185 15.29 -1.40 12.67
CA GLN A 185 14.02 -0.69 12.43
C GLN A 185 13.28 -1.32 11.25
N GLY A 186 13.99 -1.64 10.17
CA GLY A 186 13.43 -2.31 9.01
C GLY A 186 12.90 -3.72 9.30
N ILE A 187 13.60 -4.49 10.15
CA ILE A 187 13.18 -5.83 10.58
C ILE A 187 11.86 -5.75 11.36
N LEU A 188 11.79 -4.90 12.39
CA LEU A 188 10.59 -4.77 13.22
C LEU A 188 9.41 -4.21 12.41
N LEU A 189 9.65 -3.20 11.59
CA LEU A 189 8.62 -2.63 10.73
C LEU A 189 8.11 -3.63 9.68
N TRP A 190 8.98 -4.49 9.15
CA TRP A 190 8.57 -5.57 8.26
C TRP A 190 7.74 -6.61 9.02
N LYS A 191 8.21 -7.09 10.18
CA LYS A 191 7.47 -8.06 11.02
C LYS A 191 6.06 -7.58 11.36
N THR A 192 5.94 -6.34 11.85
CA THR A 192 4.64 -5.77 12.26
C THR A 192 3.65 -5.66 11.09
N ILE A 193 4.11 -5.17 9.93
CA ILE A 193 3.26 -5.10 8.72
C ILE A 193 2.90 -6.50 8.21
N TYR A 194 3.88 -7.39 8.07
CA TYR A 194 3.65 -8.69 7.43
C TYR A 194 3.04 -9.74 8.36
N GLY A 195 3.18 -9.60 9.68
CA GLY A 195 2.39 -10.34 10.66
C GLY A 195 0.90 -10.02 10.51
N THR A 196 0.57 -8.73 10.35
CA THR A 196 -0.80 -8.29 10.02
C THR A 196 -1.27 -8.85 8.68
N VAL A 197 -0.42 -8.85 7.64
CA VAL A 197 -0.76 -9.45 6.34
C VAL A 197 -0.96 -10.97 6.44
N SER A 198 -0.20 -11.66 7.29
CA SER A 198 -0.34 -13.11 7.52
C SER A 198 -1.74 -13.41 8.06
N TYR A 199 -2.17 -12.68 9.09
CA TYR A 199 -3.52 -12.76 9.62
C TYR A 199 -4.59 -12.50 8.53
N TYR A 200 -4.40 -11.47 7.69
CA TYR A 200 -5.31 -11.21 6.58
C TYR A 200 -5.35 -12.35 5.56
N GLN A 201 -4.20 -12.96 5.26
CA GLN A 201 -4.12 -14.05 4.31
C GLN A 201 -4.84 -15.28 4.85
N GLU A 202 -4.67 -15.61 6.13
CA GLU A 202 -5.39 -16.72 6.78
C GLU A 202 -6.91 -16.52 6.74
N LYS A 203 -7.36 -15.29 7.04
CA LYS A 203 -8.79 -14.97 7.17
C LYS A 203 -9.49 -14.72 5.83
N TYR A 204 -8.81 -14.14 4.85
CA TYR A 204 -9.41 -13.61 3.61
C TYR A 204 -8.75 -14.13 2.31
N LYS A 205 -8.05 -15.27 2.35
CA LYS A 205 -7.38 -15.88 1.19
C LYS A 205 -8.26 -15.98 -0.07
N ASP A 206 -9.55 -16.27 0.12
CA ASP A 206 -10.48 -16.53 -0.98
C ASP A 206 -11.09 -15.24 -1.53
N ASP A 207 -11.19 -14.19 -0.70
CA ASP A 207 -11.81 -12.91 -1.05
C ASP A 207 -10.81 -11.88 -1.58
N TRP A 208 -9.59 -11.86 -1.04
CA TRP A 208 -8.59 -10.84 -1.33
C TRP A 208 -7.52 -11.35 -2.30
N CYS A 209 -6.83 -10.43 -2.96
CA CYS A 209 -5.72 -10.74 -3.85
C CYS A 209 -4.40 -10.44 -3.15
N PHE A 210 -3.61 -11.47 -2.85
CA PHE A 210 -2.26 -11.34 -2.30
C PHE A 210 -1.26 -11.65 -3.40
N VAL A 211 -0.29 -10.75 -3.61
CA VAL A 211 0.69 -10.90 -4.69
C VAL A 211 2.07 -10.44 -4.24
N LYS A 212 3.12 -11.17 -4.62
CA LYS A 212 4.50 -10.76 -4.34
C LYS A 212 4.97 -9.78 -5.39
N HIS A 213 5.71 -8.77 -4.95
CA HIS A 213 6.37 -7.81 -5.81
C HIS A 213 7.40 -8.50 -6.73
N GLU A 214 8.04 -9.56 -6.22
CA GLU A 214 8.99 -10.38 -6.96
C GLU A 214 8.31 -11.04 -8.17
N ASP A 215 7.14 -11.65 -7.99
CA ASP A 215 6.38 -12.29 -9.07
C ASP A 215 5.95 -11.27 -10.12
N LEU A 216 5.42 -10.11 -9.69
CA LEU A 216 5.08 -9.01 -10.59
C LEU A 216 6.28 -8.48 -11.36
N SER A 217 7.48 -8.56 -10.81
CA SER A 217 8.70 -8.12 -11.48
C SER A 217 9.24 -9.18 -12.46
N ILE A 218 9.01 -10.46 -12.18
CA ILE A 218 9.50 -11.57 -13.00
C ILE A 218 8.54 -11.87 -14.16
N ASN A 219 7.25 -12.01 -13.88
CA ASN A 219 6.23 -12.39 -14.86
C ASN A 219 5.08 -11.36 -14.92
N PRO A 220 5.37 -10.08 -15.19
CA PRO A 220 4.39 -9.00 -15.03
C PRO A 220 3.10 -9.21 -15.81
N ILE A 221 3.17 -9.72 -17.05
CA ILE A 221 1.98 -9.90 -17.89
C ILE A 221 1.02 -10.94 -17.31
N GLU A 222 1.52 -12.10 -16.90
CA GLU A 222 0.67 -13.16 -16.35
C GLU A 222 0.15 -12.79 -14.95
N GLU A 223 1.01 -12.22 -14.09
CA GLU A 223 0.58 -11.80 -12.76
C GLU A 223 -0.48 -10.68 -12.81
N PHE A 224 -0.35 -9.70 -13.72
CA PHE A 224 -1.39 -8.70 -13.88
C PHE A 224 -2.67 -9.25 -14.52
N LYS A 225 -2.61 -10.25 -15.41
CA LYS A 225 -3.84 -10.94 -15.86
C LYS A 225 -4.56 -11.59 -14.69
N ASN A 226 -3.84 -12.26 -13.78
CA ASN A 226 -4.40 -12.89 -12.59
C ASN A 226 -5.05 -11.85 -11.66
N ILE A 227 -4.36 -10.76 -11.38
CA ILE A 227 -4.91 -9.64 -10.58
C ILE A 227 -6.19 -9.10 -11.23
N PHE A 228 -6.14 -8.80 -12.53
CA PHE A 228 -7.26 -8.22 -13.27
C PHE A 228 -8.46 -9.15 -13.29
N SER A 229 -8.25 -10.46 -13.46
CA SER A 229 -9.30 -11.47 -13.36
C SER A 229 -9.92 -11.48 -11.96
N LYS A 230 -9.09 -11.56 -10.91
CA LYS A 230 -9.55 -11.61 -9.50
C LYS A 230 -10.39 -10.39 -9.12
N ILE A 231 -10.01 -9.20 -9.60
CA ILE A 231 -10.74 -7.96 -9.35
C ILE A 231 -11.70 -7.60 -10.49
N ASN A 232 -12.06 -8.50 -11.42
CA ASN A 232 -13.04 -8.24 -12.48
C ASN A 232 -12.78 -6.96 -13.31
N LEU A 233 -11.54 -6.75 -13.75
CA LEU A 233 -11.13 -5.70 -14.69
C LEU A 233 -10.71 -6.29 -16.03
N THR A 234 -10.97 -5.55 -17.11
CA THR A 234 -10.49 -5.92 -18.45
C THR A 234 -9.00 -5.64 -18.60
N PHE A 235 -8.21 -6.67 -18.89
CA PHE A 235 -6.81 -6.54 -19.25
C PHE A 235 -6.68 -6.13 -20.72
N SER A 236 -6.56 -4.82 -20.97
CA SER A 236 -6.52 -4.26 -22.33
C SER A 236 -5.10 -4.11 -22.89
N ASP A 237 -4.99 -3.88 -24.20
CA ASP A 237 -3.69 -3.61 -24.85
C ASP A 237 -2.99 -2.38 -24.25
N ASN A 238 -3.73 -1.36 -23.83
CA ASN A 238 -3.15 -0.20 -23.14
C ASN A 238 -2.47 -0.58 -21.82
N VAL A 239 -3.03 -1.52 -21.06
CA VAL A 239 -2.41 -2.04 -19.84
C VAL A 239 -1.15 -2.82 -20.20
N LYS A 240 -1.22 -3.70 -21.19
CA LYS A 240 -0.08 -4.50 -21.69
C LYS A 240 1.07 -3.61 -22.15
N SER A 241 0.78 -2.59 -22.96
CA SER A 241 1.79 -1.62 -23.43
C SER A 241 2.42 -0.84 -22.28
N TYR A 242 1.62 -0.38 -21.32
CA TYR A 242 2.16 0.33 -20.16
C TYR A 242 3.06 -0.54 -19.28
N ILE A 243 2.71 -1.83 -19.10
CA ILE A 243 3.58 -2.79 -18.42
C ILE A 243 4.90 -2.88 -19.18
N PHE A 244 4.87 -3.17 -20.48
CA PHE A 244 6.07 -3.31 -21.31
C PHE A 244 6.97 -2.07 -21.24
N GLU A 245 6.40 -0.87 -21.36
CA GLU A 245 7.13 0.40 -21.26
C GLU A 245 7.79 0.64 -19.90
N THR A 246 7.20 0.12 -18.82
CA THR A 246 7.68 0.36 -17.45
C THR A 246 8.60 -0.74 -16.93
N THR A 247 8.55 -1.95 -17.52
CA THR A 247 9.37 -3.10 -17.11
C THR A 247 10.61 -3.34 -17.97
N ASN A 248 10.67 -2.80 -19.19
CA ASN A 248 11.77 -3.02 -20.15
C ASN A 248 12.60 -1.76 -20.48
N SER A 249 12.46 -0.69 -19.71
CA SER A 249 13.21 0.54 -20.00
C SER A 249 14.68 0.43 -19.55
N GLY A 250 15.63 0.73 -20.45
CA GLY A 250 17.03 0.95 -20.10
C GLY A 250 17.29 2.24 -19.29
N VAL A 251 16.35 3.19 -19.33
CA VAL A 251 16.41 4.44 -18.56
C VAL A 251 15.89 4.21 -17.14
N LYS A 252 16.77 4.32 -16.14
CA LYS A 252 16.41 4.20 -14.72
C LYS A 252 15.64 5.44 -14.27
N SER A 253 14.36 5.27 -13.94
CA SER A 253 13.55 6.24 -13.19
C SER A 253 12.81 5.54 -12.04
N ASP A 254 12.13 6.28 -11.16
CA ASP A 254 11.43 5.69 -10.01
C ASP A 254 10.40 4.60 -10.39
N LEU A 255 9.79 4.70 -11.58
CA LEU A 255 8.75 3.78 -12.07
C LEU A 255 9.10 3.05 -13.38
N LYS A 256 10.28 3.29 -13.96
CA LYS A 256 10.73 2.59 -15.17
C LYS A 256 12.12 2.01 -14.94
N ARG A 257 12.26 0.70 -15.13
CA ARG A 257 13.53 -0.05 -14.97
C ARG A 257 13.38 -1.45 -15.54
N ASN A 258 14.50 -2.13 -15.78
CA ASN A 258 14.49 -3.58 -15.89
C ASN A 258 14.04 -4.20 -14.56
N SER A 259 12.79 -4.64 -14.53
CA SER A 259 12.11 -5.13 -13.33
C SER A 259 12.74 -6.43 -12.81
N LYS A 260 13.07 -7.37 -13.71
CA LYS A 260 13.71 -8.65 -13.40
C LYS A 260 15.06 -8.49 -12.71
N GLU A 261 15.93 -7.66 -13.28
CA GLU A 261 17.27 -7.39 -12.72
C GLU A 261 17.19 -6.76 -11.33
N ASN A 262 16.13 -5.99 -11.05
CA ASN A 262 16.01 -5.27 -9.80
C ASN A 262 15.60 -6.15 -8.61
N VAL A 263 15.01 -7.33 -8.85
CA VAL A 263 14.52 -8.25 -7.80
C VAL A 263 15.63 -8.61 -6.81
N LYS A 264 16.82 -8.94 -7.31
CA LYS A 264 17.95 -9.39 -6.50
C LYS A 264 18.93 -8.27 -6.09
N THR A 265 18.64 -7.01 -6.40
CA THR A 265 19.57 -5.88 -6.13
C THR A 265 19.87 -5.66 -4.65
N TRP A 266 19.04 -6.17 -3.76
CA TRP A 266 19.28 -6.10 -2.32
C TRP A 266 20.52 -6.91 -1.89
N LYS A 267 20.88 -7.97 -2.63
CA LYS A 267 22.11 -8.75 -2.39
C LYS A 267 23.39 -7.91 -2.54
N ASN A 268 23.32 -6.81 -3.31
CA ASN A 268 24.44 -5.89 -3.50
C ASN A 268 24.35 -4.64 -2.61
N ARG A 269 23.26 -4.48 -1.86
CA ARG A 269 22.98 -3.28 -1.02
C ARG A 269 23.11 -3.56 0.47
N LEU A 270 23.03 -4.84 0.84
CA LEU A 270 23.21 -5.34 2.19
C LEU A 270 24.48 -6.19 2.21
N THR A 271 25.21 -6.16 3.33
CA THR A 271 26.31 -7.12 3.56
C THR A 271 25.74 -8.51 3.89
N GLU A 272 26.58 -9.53 3.88
CA GLU A 272 26.15 -10.90 4.23
C GLU A 272 25.65 -10.96 5.68
N GLU A 273 26.30 -10.24 6.61
CA GLU A 273 25.88 -10.14 8.00
C GLU A 273 24.52 -9.43 8.14
N GLU A 274 24.28 -8.38 7.36
CA GLU A 274 22.98 -7.69 7.33
C GLU A 274 21.89 -8.58 6.75
N ILE A 275 22.17 -9.35 5.69
CA ILE A 275 21.22 -10.31 5.12
C ILE A 275 20.89 -11.38 6.15
N ALA A 276 21.89 -11.94 6.82
CA ALA A 276 21.70 -12.93 7.88
C ALA A 276 20.88 -12.37 9.04
N ARG A 277 21.18 -11.15 9.49
CA ARG A 277 20.42 -10.45 10.55
C ARG A 277 18.96 -10.23 10.15
N VAL A 278 18.71 -9.79 8.92
CA VAL A 278 17.34 -9.62 8.40
C VAL A 278 16.62 -10.97 8.34
N LYS A 279 17.28 -12.02 7.83
CA LYS A 279 16.72 -13.37 7.74
C LYS A 279 16.32 -13.93 9.08
N ILE A 280 17.23 -13.88 10.06
CA ILE A 280 16.98 -14.36 11.42
C ILE A 280 15.90 -13.50 12.09
N GLY A 281 16.05 -12.19 12.04
CA GLY A 281 15.16 -11.25 12.73
C GLY A 281 13.72 -11.23 12.18
N THR A 282 13.51 -11.61 10.91
CA THR A 282 12.18 -11.70 10.30
C THR A 282 11.64 -13.13 10.20
N LYS A 283 12.42 -14.16 10.62
CA LYS A 283 12.07 -15.58 10.50
C LYS A 283 10.67 -15.95 10.98
N PRO A 284 10.20 -15.46 12.15
CA PRO A 284 8.87 -15.82 12.64
C PRO A 284 7.71 -15.44 11.72
N VAL A 285 7.95 -14.62 10.69
CA VAL A 285 6.91 -14.10 9.79
C VAL A 285 7.21 -14.40 8.32
N TRP A 286 8.49 -14.38 7.87
CA TRP A 286 8.77 -14.57 6.44
C TRP A 286 8.50 -15.98 5.94
N GLU A 287 8.58 -16.99 6.79
CA GLU A 287 8.30 -18.39 6.43
C GLU A 287 6.84 -18.60 5.96
N ASN A 288 5.93 -17.68 6.30
CA ASN A 288 4.55 -17.71 5.82
C ASN A 288 4.42 -17.31 4.34
N PHE A 289 5.44 -16.63 3.78
CA PHE A 289 5.38 -16.05 2.44
C PHE A 289 6.51 -16.52 1.52
N TYR A 290 7.69 -16.80 2.07
CA TYR A 290 8.91 -17.10 1.32
C TYR A 290 9.52 -18.41 1.81
N THR A 291 10.40 -18.98 0.99
CA THR A 291 11.15 -20.19 1.26
C THR A 291 12.64 -19.89 1.36
N GLU A 292 13.42 -20.86 1.83
CA GLU A 292 14.89 -20.76 1.87
C GLU A 292 15.51 -20.40 0.51
N ASN A 293 14.90 -20.83 -0.60
CA ASN A 293 15.36 -20.54 -1.96
C ASN A 293 15.19 -19.08 -2.39
N ASP A 294 14.41 -18.29 -1.65
CA ASP A 294 14.18 -16.87 -1.95
C ASP A 294 15.31 -15.95 -1.44
N TRP A 295 16.22 -16.48 -0.60
CA TRP A 295 17.34 -15.76 0.02
C TRP A 295 18.63 -15.74 -0.83
#